data_AF-A0A4V2LX63-F1
#
_entry.id   AF-A0A4V2LX63-F1
#
_cell.length_a   1.000
_cell.length_b   1.000
_cell.length_c   1.000
_cell.angle_alpha   90.00
_cell.angle_beta   90.00
_cell.angle_gamma   90.00
#
_symmetry.space_group_name_H-M   'P 1'
#
loop_
_entity.id
_entity.type
_entity.pdbx_description
1 polymer ?
#
loop_
_entity_poly.entity_id
_entity_poly.type
_entity_poly.pdbx_seq_one_letter_code
_entity_poly.pdbx_strand_id
1 'polypeptide(L)'
;MAAVLVVGALIAGALWSAGWPSIRRESTVTAATLFDLLKLVFSVVAGIGGVAALVVAYRRQRVAEHANKLAEFAHELAHAADLRAQAAEGRAKIESDRNGVRLFNERFAKASEQLGSDKAAVRLAGVYAMAGLADDWRDGRQTCVDVLCAYVRMPYTPTPQPPSGPPPSAEAKAPPAADAEVPPAVAEAARVVREERLVRHAVIRLIGRHLRLAAEDPASWRGFDFDFTGAVLDGGDLSAAGFSGGRVSFERATFGGRVSFSQARFDGAWVSFAGARFSDGQVTFDGATFGGGRVSFEGTTFSGGRVSFDGAVFDGMPVSFEGAAFRGGEVSFERARWDVPPKFDQWPDGRPPEGLLLPAG
;
A
#
# COMPACT_ATOMS: atom_id res chain seq x y z
N MET A 1 9.81 28.52 -70.27
CA MET A 1 10.08 29.52 -71.32
C MET A 1 11.55 29.95 -71.37
N ALA A 2 12.21 30.21 -70.23
CA ALA A 2 13.62 30.62 -70.22
C ALA A 2 14.60 29.65 -70.93
N ALA A 3 14.47 28.34 -70.76
CA ALA A 3 15.38 27.36 -71.37
C ALA A 3 15.32 27.34 -72.92
N VAL A 4 14.15 27.55 -73.51
CA VAL A 4 13.96 27.59 -74.97
C VAL A 4 14.63 28.84 -75.55
N LEU A 5 14.56 29.96 -74.84
CA LEU A 5 15.18 31.22 -75.23
C LEU A 5 16.71 31.14 -75.17
N VAL A 6 17.27 30.46 -74.18
CA VAL A 6 18.72 30.27 -74.04
C VAL A 6 19.29 29.40 -75.17
N VAL A 7 18.60 28.32 -75.52
CA VAL A 7 19.01 27.45 -76.65
C VAL A 7 18.89 28.21 -77.97
N GLY A 8 17.82 28.97 -78.18
CA GLY A 8 17.67 29.84 -79.36
C GLY A 8 18.79 30.87 -79.47
N ALA A 9 19.18 31.49 -78.35
CA ALA A 9 20.26 32.47 -78.30
C ALA A 9 21.65 31.86 -78.56
N LEU A 10 21.91 30.64 -78.06
CA LEU A 10 23.17 29.93 -78.32
C LEU A 10 23.31 29.51 -79.79
N ILE A 11 22.22 29.05 -80.41
CA ILE A 11 22.19 28.69 -81.84
C ILE A 11 22.38 29.95 -82.70
N ALA A 12 21.70 31.05 -82.37
CA ALA A 12 21.85 32.32 -83.08
C ALA A 12 23.27 32.90 -82.94
N GLY A 13 23.86 32.82 -81.74
CA GLY A 13 25.23 33.26 -81.48
C GLY A 13 26.26 32.44 -82.26
N ALA A 14 26.10 31.12 -82.30
CA ALA A 14 26.98 30.23 -83.08
C ALA A 14 26.88 30.50 -84.58
N LEU A 15 25.67 30.74 -85.10
CA LEU A 15 25.44 31.10 -86.51
C LEU A 15 26.00 32.49 -86.87
N TRP A 16 26.00 33.43 -85.92
CA TRP A 16 26.60 34.74 -86.12
C TRP A 16 28.13 34.65 -86.15
N SER A 17 28.74 33.92 -85.22
CA SER A 17 30.21 33.77 -85.18
C SER A 17 30.78 32.94 -86.32
N ALA A 18 30.02 31.96 -86.84
CA ALA A 18 30.47 31.08 -87.92
C ALA A 18 30.27 31.69 -89.33
N GLY A 19 29.58 32.83 -89.44
CA GLY A 19 29.14 33.39 -90.71
C GLY A 19 27.92 32.63 -91.26
N TRP A 20 26.89 33.37 -91.66
CA TRP A 20 25.64 32.79 -92.14
C TRP A 20 25.91 31.88 -93.36
N PRO A 21 25.51 30.60 -93.34
CA PRO A 21 25.84 29.69 -94.44
C PRO A 21 25.08 30.12 -95.70
N SER A 22 25.81 30.57 -96.72
CA SER A 22 25.23 30.82 -98.04
C SER A 22 24.86 29.48 -98.66
N ILE A 23 23.56 29.18 -98.75
CA ILE A 23 23.06 27.98 -99.42
C ILE A 23 23.26 28.18 -100.93
N ARG A 24 24.40 27.71 -101.46
CA ARG A 24 24.59 27.58 -102.91
C ARG A 24 23.86 26.31 -103.38
N ARG A 25 22.86 26.48 -104.25
CA ARG A 25 22.26 25.38 -105.01
C ARG A 25 23.17 25.04 -106.19
N GLU A 26 23.97 24.00 -106.05
CA GLU A 26 24.59 23.29 -107.18
C GLU A 26 24.03 21.86 -107.26
N SER A 27 23.81 21.40 -108.48
CA SER A 27 22.93 20.29 -108.86
C SER A 27 23.67 18.97 -109.09
N THR A 28 24.52 18.55 -108.15
CA THR A 28 25.01 17.16 -108.06
C THR A 28 25.21 16.75 -106.60
N VAL A 29 24.52 15.69 -106.18
CA VAL A 29 24.57 15.17 -104.82
C VAL A 29 25.68 14.11 -104.74
N THR A 30 26.81 14.46 -104.11
CA THR A 30 27.98 13.58 -103.93
C THR A 30 27.91 12.86 -102.58
N ALA A 31 28.47 11.65 -102.47
CA ALA A 31 28.43 10.86 -101.22
C ALA A 31 29.06 11.58 -100.01
N ALA A 32 30.07 12.43 -100.25
CA ALA A 32 30.71 13.25 -99.22
C ALA A 32 29.77 14.30 -98.62
N THR A 33 28.98 15.01 -99.45
CA THR A 33 27.99 15.99 -98.97
C THR A 33 26.86 15.34 -98.19
N LEU A 34 26.46 14.11 -98.56
CA LEU A 34 25.44 13.33 -97.83
C LEU A 34 25.95 12.90 -96.45
N PHE A 35 27.22 12.52 -96.34
CA PHE A 35 27.86 12.15 -95.08
C PHE A 35 28.03 13.34 -94.12
N ASP A 36 28.44 14.50 -94.64
CA ASP A 36 28.56 15.72 -93.84
C ASP A 36 27.20 16.24 -93.36
N LEU A 37 26.17 16.14 -94.20
CA LEU A 37 24.80 16.44 -93.81
C LEU A 37 24.28 15.47 -92.74
N LEU A 38 24.58 14.17 -92.87
CA LEU A 38 24.27 13.16 -91.85
C LEU A 38 24.91 13.53 -90.51
N LYS A 39 26.21 13.82 -90.50
CA LYS A 39 26.94 14.21 -89.29
C LYS A 39 26.33 15.43 -88.61
N LEU A 40 25.91 16.42 -89.40
CA LEU A 40 25.27 17.64 -88.91
C LEU A 40 23.88 17.35 -88.33
N VAL A 41 23.08 16.51 -88.99
CA VAL A 41 21.76 16.11 -88.47
C VAL A 41 21.91 15.30 -87.18
N PHE A 42 22.82 14.33 -87.14
CA PHE A 42 23.08 13.52 -85.95
C PHE A 42 23.59 14.35 -84.77
N SER A 43 24.46 15.35 -85.00
CA SER A 43 24.97 16.22 -83.93
C SER A 43 23.88 17.13 -83.36
N VAL A 44 23.00 17.68 -84.22
CA VAL A 44 21.87 18.50 -83.79
C VAL A 44 20.86 17.67 -82.99
N VAL A 45 20.49 16.48 -83.48
CA VAL A 45 19.57 15.58 -82.77
C VAL A 45 20.16 15.12 -81.43
N ALA A 46 21.44 14.76 -81.40
CA ALA A 46 22.13 14.41 -80.16
C ALA A 46 22.18 15.59 -79.17
N GLY A 47 22.43 16.81 -79.66
CA GLY A 47 22.42 18.02 -78.84
C GLY A 47 21.05 18.30 -78.22
N ILE A 48 19.98 18.22 -79.01
CA ILE A 48 18.60 18.39 -78.52
C ILE A 48 18.23 17.28 -77.52
N GLY A 49 18.60 16.03 -77.82
CA GLY A 49 18.39 14.88 -76.93
C GLY A 49 19.11 15.04 -75.59
N GLY A 50 20.36 15.51 -75.60
CA GLY A 50 21.14 15.79 -74.40
C GLY A 50 20.52 16.89 -73.53
N VAL A 51 20.06 17.99 -74.14
CA VAL A 51 19.35 19.07 -73.42
C VAL A 51 18.03 18.58 -72.82
N ALA A 52 17.24 17.80 -73.57
CA ALA A 52 16.00 17.22 -73.08
C ALA A 52 16.25 16.28 -71.89
N ALA A 53 17.27 15.42 -71.98
CA ALA A 53 17.68 14.54 -70.89
C ALA A 53 18.11 15.33 -69.64
N LEU A 54 18.90 16.40 -69.82
CA LEU A 54 19.34 17.28 -68.73
C LEU A 54 18.14 17.96 -68.04
N VAL A 55 17.17 18.47 -68.81
CA VAL A 55 15.96 19.10 -68.26
C VAL A 55 15.11 18.10 -67.49
N VAL A 56 14.96 16.86 -67.98
CA VAL A 56 14.23 15.81 -67.28
C VAL A 56 14.95 15.39 -66.00
N ALA A 57 16.28 15.22 -66.05
CA ALA A 57 17.09 14.92 -64.88
C ALA A 57 16.96 16.03 -63.83
N TYR A 58 17.08 17.30 -64.24
CA TYR A 58 16.90 18.45 -63.37
C TYR A 58 15.49 18.53 -62.78
N ARG A 59 14.44 18.30 -63.58
CA ARG A 59 13.06 18.26 -63.08
C ARG A 59 12.85 17.13 -62.08
N ARG A 60 13.36 15.92 -62.36
CA ARG A 60 13.30 14.79 -61.44
C ARG A 60 14.03 15.07 -60.14
N GLN A 61 15.24 15.61 -60.21
CA GLN A 61 16.02 16.01 -59.04
C GLN A 61 15.25 17.04 -58.21
N ARG A 62 14.70 18.08 -58.85
CA ARG A 62 13.97 19.14 -58.15
C ARG A 62 12.70 18.63 -57.48
N VAL A 63 11.97 17.70 -58.11
CA VAL A 63 10.80 17.04 -57.50
C VAL A 63 11.22 16.18 -56.30
N ALA A 64 12.32 15.43 -56.41
CA ALA A 64 12.84 14.62 -55.31
C ALA A 64 13.29 15.49 -54.12
N GLU A 65 13.97 16.62 -54.37
CA GLU A 65 14.36 17.57 -53.33
C GLU A 65 13.15 18.16 -52.59
N HIS A 66 12.09 18.52 -53.32
CA HIS A 66 10.85 19.00 -52.70
C HIS A 66 10.14 17.90 -51.91
N ALA A 67 10.11 16.67 -52.42
CA ALA A 67 9.53 15.52 -51.72
C ALA A 67 10.30 15.21 -50.43
N ASN A 68 11.64 15.23 -50.45
CA ASN A 68 12.47 15.02 -49.27
C ASN A 68 12.24 16.10 -48.21
N LYS A 69 12.16 17.39 -48.60
CA LYS A 69 11.88 18.48 -47.65
C LYS A 69 10.50 18.33 -46.99
N LEU A 70 9.49 17.92 -47.76
CA LEU A 70 8.15 17.66 -47.20
C LEU A 70 8.17 16.46 -46.25
N ALA A 71 8.91 15.40 -46.58
CA ALA A 71 9.06 14.24 -45.71
C ALA A 71 9.80 14.60 -44.41
N GLU A 72 10.84 15.43 -44.49
CA GLU A 72 11.59 15.93 -43.33
C GLU A 72 10.68 16.76 -42.42
N PHE A 73 9.94 17.74 -42.96
CA PHE A 73 8.96 18.50 -42.20
C PHE A 73 7.84 17.64 -41.60
N ALA A 74 7.34 16.66 -42.35
CA ALA A 74 6.33 15.72 -41.85
C ALA A 74 6.88 14.88 -40.69
N HIS A 75 8.15 14.44 -40.78
CA HIS A 75 8.82 13.71 -39.71
C HIS A 75 9.04 14.58 -38.46
N GLU A 76 9.46 15.84 -38.63
CA GLU A 76 9.57 16.79 -37.52
C GLU A 76 8.22 17.04 -36.83
N LEU A 77 7.15 17.24 -37.60
CA LEU A 77 5.79 17.42 -37.07
C LEU A 77 5.32 16.17 -36.32
N ALA A 78 5.58 14.98 -36.86
CA ALA A 78 5.25 13.71 -36.21
C ALA A 78 6.02 13.54 -34.90
N HIS A 79 7.33 13.76 -34.91
CA HIS A 79 8.16 13.67 -33.71
C HIS A 79 7.73 14.68 -32.63
N ALA A 80 7.41 15.91 -33.04
CA ALA A 80 6.90 16.92 -32.14
C ALA A 80 5.48 16.59 -31.61
N ALA A 81 4.66 15.84 -32.36
CA ALA A 81 3.38 15.35 -31.88
C ALA A 81 3.57 14.24 -30.84
N ASP A 82 4.48 13.29 -31.07
CA ASP A 82 4.79 12.20 -30.14
C ASP A 82 5.32 12.73 -28.80
N LEU A 83 6.24 13.71 -28.84
CA LEU A 83 6.75 14.35 -27.61
C LEU A 83 5.64 15.03 -26.81
N ARG A 84 4.67 15.67 -27.50
CA ARG A 84 3.51 16.28 -26.84
C ARG A 84 2.56 15.23 -26.25
N ALA A 85 2.34 14.12 -26.95
CA ALA A 85 1.53 13.02 -26.45
C ALA A 85 2.15 12.41 -25.19
N GLN A 86 3.45 12.12 -25.20
CA GLN A 86 4.18 11.63 -24.02
C GLN A 86 4.15 12.63 -22.85
N ALA A 87 4.31 13.92 -23.12
CA ALA A 87 4.20 14.96 -22.09
C ALA A 87 2.78 15.06 -21.51
N ALA A 88 1.75 14.89 -22.33
CA ALA A 88 0.36 14.88 -21.88
C ALA A 88 0.04 13.64 -21.04
N GLU A 89 0.49 12.45 -21.45
CA GLU A 89 0.36 11.21 -20.66
C GLU A 89 1.10 11.31 -19.32
N GLY A 90 2.33 11.83 -19.32
CA GLY A 90 3.10 12.07 -18.11
C GLY A 90 2.39 13.02 -17.14
N ARG A 91 1.80 14.12 -17.65
CA ARG A 91 0.99 15.05 -16.84
C ARG A 91 -0.26 14.40 -16.30
N ALA A 92 -1.00 13.65 -17.13
CA ALA A 92 -2.22 12.95 -16.72
C ALA A 92 -1.94 11.91 -15.63
N LYS A 93 -0.82 11.18 -15.73
CA LYS A 93 -0.39 10.24 -14.69
C LYS A 93 -0.07 10.96 -13.37
N ILE A 94 0.73 12.04 -13.41
CA ILE A 94 1.04 12.84 -12.21
C ILE A 94 -0.24 13.40 -11.57
N GLU A 95 -1.17 13.88 -12.39
CA GLU A 95 -2.46 14.41 -11.92
C GLU A 95 -3.33 13.30 -11.31
N SER A 96 -3.41 12.12 -11.92
CA SER A 96 -4.10 10.95 -11.38
C SER A 96 -3.51 10.51 -10.04
N ASP A 97 -2.18 10.42 -9.95
CA ASP A 97 -1.48 10.05 -8.70
C ASP A 97 -1.76 11.07 -7.60
N ARG A 98 -1.71 12.37 -7.92
CA ARG A 98 -2.09 13.45 -6.99
C ARG A 98 -3.54 13.38 -6.56
N ASN A 99 -4.45 13.12 -7.49
CA ASN A 99 -5.88 13.00 -7.20
C ASN A 99 -6.17 11.79 -6.29
N GLY A 100 -5.46 10.67 -6.48
CA GLY A 100 -5.54 9.50 -5.61
C GLY A 100 -5.09 9.81 -4.18
N VAL A 101 -3.93 10.45 -4.01
CA VAL A 101 -3.44 10.87 -2.69
C VAL A 101 -4.40 11.84 -2.02
N ARG A 102 -4.94 12.83 -2.75
CA ARG A 102 -5.93 13.77 -2.21
C ARG A 102 -7.20 13.05 -1.74
N LEU A 103 -7.72 12.12 -2.55
CA LEU A 103 -8.92 11.35 -2.21
C LEU A 103 -8.74 10.54 -0.92
N PHE A 104 -7.61 9.86 -0.75
CA PHE A 104 -7.33 9.12 0.49
C PHE A 104 -7.21 10.04 1.70
N ASN A 105 -6.55 11.19 1.56
CA ASN A 105 -6.44 12.18 2.63
C ASN A 105 -7.80 12.76 3.05
N GLU A 106 -8.69 13.03 2.09
CA GLU A 106 -10.06 13.49 2.37
C GLU A 106 -10.88 12.42 3.11
N ARG A 107 -10.81 11.15 2.65
CA ARG A 107 -11.43 10.01 3.34
C ARG A 107 -10.87 9.83 4.75
N PHE A 108 -9.55 9.97 4.92
CA PHE A 108 -8.87 9.87 6.20
C PHE A 108 -9.37 10.94 7.18
N ALA A 109 -9.40 12.19 6.74
CA ALA A 109 -9.91 13.31 7.54
C ALA A 109 -11.36 13.06 7.95
N LYS A 110 -12.21 12.57 7.04
CA LYS A 110 -13.61 12.30 7.35
C LYS A 110 -13.81 11.16 8.33
N ALA A 111 -13.08 10.06 8.16
CA ALA A 111 -13.13 8.92 9.08
C ALA A 111 -12.63 9.32 10.48
N SER A 112 -11.58 10.15 10.55
CA SER A 112 -11.05 10.69 11.80
C SER A 112 -12.04 11.61 12.52
N GLU A 113 -12.72 12.49 11.78
CA GLU A 113 -13.80 13.34 12.30
C GLU A 113 -14.95 12.49 12.88
N GLN A 114 -15.36 11.43 12.18
CA GLN A 114 -16.41 10.52 12.65
C GLN A 114 -16.01 9.78 13.93
N LEU A 115 -14.76 9.31 14.01
CA LEU A 115 -14.20 8.68 15.22
C LEU A 115 -14.20 9.62 16.43
N GLY A 116 -14.02 10.92 16.21
CA GLY A 116 -14.05 11.95 17.27
C GLY A 116 -15.44 12.39 17.72
N SER A 117 -16.53 11.80 17.20
CA SER A 117 -17.88 12.23 17.52
C SER A 117 -18.34 11.83 18.93
N ASP A 118 -19.11 12.68 19.60
CA ASP A 118 -19.76 12.32 20.87
C ASP A 118 -20.79 11.20 20.73
N LYS A 119 -21.28 10.94 19.52
CA LYS A 119 -22.29 9.90 19.23
C LYS A 119 -21.61 8.59 18.88
N ALA A 120 -21.83 7.55 19.69
CA ALA A 120 -21.21 6.24 19.50
C ALA A 120 -21.52 5.60 18.13
N ALA A 121 -22.73 5.81 17.60
CA ALA A 121 -23.09 5.33 16.26
C ALA A 121 -22.23 5.97 15.15
N VAL A 122 -21.88 7.26 15.28
CA VAL A 122 -21.01 7.97 14.34
C VAL A 122 -19.57 7.50 14.50
N ARG A 123 -19.10 7.29 15.74
CA ARG A 123 -17.78 6.71 15.99
C ARG A 123 -17.64 5.33 15.38
N LEU A 124 -18.66 4.48 15.52
CA LEU A 124 -18.68 3.14 14.92
C LEU A 124 -18.61 3.21 13.39
N ALA A 125 -19.34 4.13 12.75
CA ALA A 125 -19.21 4.36 11.31
C ALA A 125 -17.78 4.81 10.94
N GLY A 126 -17.18 5.68 11.75
CA GLY A 126 -15.78 6.11 11.60
C GLY A 126 -14.78 4.96 11.72
N VAL A 127 -14.97 4.02 12.65
CA VAL A 127 -14.16 2.80 12.80
C VAL A 127 -14.18 1.98 11.49
N TYR A 128 -15.37 1.72 10.95
CA TYR A 128 -15.50 0.96 9.69
C TYR A 128 -14.95 1.72 8.49
N ALA A 129 -15.15 3.03 8.43
CA ALA A 129 -14.60 3.88 7.37
C ALA A 129 -13.06 3.91 7.42
N MET A 130 -12.47 3.96 8.61
CA MET A 130 -11.02 3.93 8.81
C MET A 130 -10.44 2.57 8.41
N ALA A 131 -11.08 1.47 8.80
CA ALA A 131 -10.66 0.12 8.40
C ALA A 131 -10.75 -0.07 6.87
N GLY A 132 -11.85 0.35 6.25
CA GLY A 132 -11.99 0.28 4.79
C GLY A 132 -11.00 1.18 4.04
N LEU A 133 -10.67 2.35 4.59
CA LEU A 133 -9.58 3.18 4.06
C LEU A 133 -8.22 2.47 4.19
N ALA A 134 -7.95 1.81 5.32
CA ALA A 134 -6.72 1.06 5.52
C ALA A 134 -6.58 -0.07 4.47
N ASP A 135 -7.69 -0.73 4.11
CA ASP A 135 -7.71 -1.76 3.06
C ASP A 135 -7.35 -1.19 1.69
N ASP A 136 -7.94 -0.04 1.33
CA ASP A 136 -7.74 0.61 0.02
C ASP A 136 -6.37 1.33 -0.11
N TRP A 137 -5.91 1.99 0.96
CA TRP A 137 -4.74 2.86 0.97
C TRP A 137 -3.52 2.15 1.58
N ARG A 138 -2.86 1.30 0.79
CA ARG A 138 -1.72 0.47 1.25
C ARG A 138 -0.60 1.28 1.90
N ASP A 139 -0.17 2.38 1.27
CA ASP A 139 0.91 3.22 1.78
C ASP A 139 0.55 3.94 3.10
N GLY A 140 -0.74 4.23 3.31
CA GLY A 140 -1.24 4.87 4.54
C GLY A 140 -1.88 3.91 5.53
N ARG A 141 -1.78 2.59 5.31
CA ARG A 141 -2.43 1.57 6.15
C ARG A 141 -1.94 1.64 7.59
N GLN A 142 -0.63 1.80 7.80
CA GLN A 142 -0.07 1.95 9.15
C GLN A 142 -0.70 3.14 9.87
N THR A 143 -0.83 4.30 9.21
CA THR A 143 -1.46 5.49 9.79
C THR A 143 -2.92 5.22 10.20
N CYS A 144 -3.67 4.47 9.40
CA CYS A 144 -5.05 4.11 9.74
C CYS A 144 -5.10 3.15 10.93
N VAL A 145 -4.20 2.16 10.98
CA VAL A 145 -4.04 1.24 12.12
C VAL A 145 -3.64 2.00 13.38
N ASP A 146 -2.74 2.96 13.29
CA ASP A 146 -2.28 3.80 14.40
C ASP A 146 -3.44 4.59 15.02
N VAL A 147 -4.33 5.15 14.19
CA VAL A 147 -5.52 5.87 14.69
C VAL A 147 -6.48 4.93 15.41
N LEU A 148 -6.71 3.72 14.86
CA LEU A 148 -7.55 2.71 15.51
C LEU A 148 -6.95 2.27 16.86
N CYS A 149 -5.65 2.01 16.89
CA CYS A 149 -4.90 1.69 18.10
C CYS A 149 -4.95 2.84 19.13
N ALA A 150 -4.75 4.09 18.68
CA ALA A 150 -4.85 5.29 19.52
C ALA A 150 -6.26 5.45 20.12
N TYR A 151 -7.31 5.15 19.36
CA TYR A 151 -8.68 5.16 19.87
C TYR A 151 -8.85 4.18 21.06
N VAL A 152 -8.34 2.95 20.93
CA VAL A 152 -8.37 1.93 22.00
C VAL A 152 -7.48 2.30 23.19
N ARG A 153 -6.49 3.17 23.00
CA ARG A 153 -5.63 3.68 24.08
C ARG A 153 -6.21 4.87 24.83
N MET A 154 -7.28 5.50 24.34
CA MET A 154 -7.91 6.61 25.06
C MET A 154 -8.34 6.20 26.48
N PRO A 155 -8.44 7.13 27.44
CA PRO A 155 -8.91 6.81 28.78
C PRO A 155 -10.27 6.12 28.76
N TYR A 156 -10.37 4.97 29.43
CA TYR A 156 -11.60 4.18 29.54
C TYR A 156 -11.60 3.45 30.87
N THR A 157 -12.72 3.57 31.61
CA THR A 157 -12.93 2.82 32.84
C THR A 157 -14.08 1.84 32.58
N PRO A 158 -13.79 0.53 32.46
CA PRO A 158 -14.82 -0.47 32.22
C PRO A 158 -15.74 -0.56 33.43
N THR A 159 -16.99 -0.95 33.18
CA THR A 159 -17.88 -1.36 34.28
C THR A 159 -17.31 -2.60 34.94
N PRO A 160 -17.20 -2.65 36.28
CA PRO A 160 -16.74 -3.84 36.99
C PRO A 160 -17.59 -5.05 36.57
N GLN A 161 -16.96 -6.10 36.04
CA GLN A 161 -17.65 -7.36 35.85
C GLN A 161 -17.81 -8.03 37.22
N PRO A 162 -18.97 -8.64 37.52
CA PRO A 162 -19.11 -9.43 38.73
C PRO A 162 -18.08 -10.57 38.70
N PRO A 163 -17.51 -10.95 39.86
CA PRO A 163 -16.46 -11.95 39.91
C PRO A 163 -16.93 -13.26 39.28
N SER A 164 -16.10 -13.84 38.41
CA SER A 164 -16.33 -15.12 37.74
C SER A 164 -16.09 -16.31 38.68
N GLY A 165 -16.67 -16.27 39.87
CA GLY A 165 -16.78 -17.41 40.77
C GLY A 165 -18.05 -18.23 40.48
N PRO A 166 -18.20 -19.43 41.08
CA PRO A 166 -19.50 -20.08 41.12
C PRO A 166 -20.54 -19.11 41.70
N PRO A 167 -21.80 -19.14 41.24
CA PRO A 167 -22.84 -18.28 41.80
C PRO A 167 -22.80 -18.43 43.32
N PRO A 168 -22.99 -17.34 44.09
CA PRO A 168 -23.06 -17.47 45.53
C PRO A 168 -24.07 -18.57 45.84
N SER A 169 -23.73 -19.45 46.79
CA SER A 169 -24.64 -20.48 47.28
C SER A 169 -26.03 -19.88 47.48
N ALA A 170 -27.07 -20.67 47.21
CA ALA A 170 -28.49 -20.26 47.18
C ALA A 170 -29.04 -19.60 48.48
N GLU A 171 -28.18 -19.34 49.46
CA GLU A 171 -28.44 -18.63 50.70
C GLU A 171 -28.00 -17.15 50.66
N ALA A 172 -27.35 -16.68 49.60
CA ALA A 172 -27.19 -15.24 49.39
C ALA A 172 -28.57 -14.63 49.08
N LYS A 173 -29.05 -13.78 50.00
CA LYS A 173 -30.25 -12.96 49.82
C LYS A 173 -30.36 -12.52 48.37
N ALA A 174 -31.48 -12.86 47.73
CA ALA A 174 -31.84 -12.38 46.41
C ALA A 174 -31.49 -10.88 46.31
N PRO A 175 -30.87 -10.42 45.20
CA PRO A 175 -30.63 -9.01 45.01
C PRO A 175 -31.93 -8.24 45.29
N PRO A 176 -31.86 -7.08 45.97
CA PRO A 176 -33.06 -6.29 46.23
C PRO A 176 -33.84 -6.14 44.92
N ALA A 177 -35.15 -6.33 45.01
CA ALA A 177 -36.07 -6.48 43.89
C ALA A 177 -35.77 -5.50 42.74
N ALA A 178 -35.99 -5.97 41.51
CA ALA A 178 -35.84 -5.24 40.24
C ALA A 178 -36.71 -3.97 40.12
N ASP A 179 -37.37 -3.55 41.19
CA ASP A 179 -38.26 -2.40 41.29
C ASP A 179 -37.57 -1.16 41.91
N ALA A 180 -36.27 -1.25 42.26
CA ALA A 180 -35.49 -0.06 42.62
C ALA A 180 -35.25 0.79 41.36
N GLU A 181 -35.98 1.89 41.24
CA GLU A 181 -35.84 2.84 40.14
C GLU A 181 -34.39 3.35 40.08
N VAL A 182 -33.64 2.90 39.07
CA VAL A 182 -32.27 3.35 38.85
C VAL A 182 -32.32 4.82 38.44
N PRO A 183 -31.61 5.73 39.13
CA PRO A 183 -31.64 7.15 38.78
C PRO A 183 -31.25 7.35 37.31
N PRO A 184 -31.97 8.21 36.56
CA PRO A 184 -31.72 8.41 35.12
C PRO A 184 -30.27 8.74 34.78
N ALA A 185 -29.57 9.49 35.64
CA ALA A 185 -28.15 9.83 35.47
C ALA A 185 -27.23 8.60 35.54
N VAL A 186 -27.53 7.61 36.40
CA VAL A 186 -26.76 6.37 36.51
C VAL A 186 -27.00 5.48 35.30
N ALA A 187 -28.26 5.39 34.84
CA ALA A 187 -28.61 4.67 33.63
C ALA A 187 -27.93 5.27 32.38
N GLU A 188 -27.85 6.60 32.30
CA GLU A 188 -27.17 7.32 31.21
C GLU A 188 -25.65 7.08 31.23
N ALA A 189 -25.00 7.24 32.38
CA ALA A 189 -23.56 6.96 32.51
C ALA A 189 -23.23 5.51 32.12
N ALA A 190 -24.03 4.54 32.57
CA ALA A 190 -23.88 3.14 32.18
C ALA A 190 -24.10 2.92 30.68
N ARG A 191 -25.02 3.68 30.04
CA ARG A 191 -25.22 3.64 28.59
C ARG A 191 -23.98 4.14 27.85
N VAL A 192 -23.43 5.29 28.25
CA VAL A 192 -22.21 5.86 27.64
C VAL A 192 -21.04 4.89 27.73
N VAL A 193 -20.83 4.24 28.90
CA VAL A 193 -19.77 3.25 29.07
C VAL A 193 -19.99 2.02 28.18
N ARG A 194 -21.23 1.50 28.08
CA ARG A 194 -21.56 0.39 27.19
C ARG A 194 -21.34 0.74 25.72
N GLU A 195 -21.75 1.94 25.32
CA GLU A 195 -21.56 2.44 23.96
C GLU A 195 -20.08 2.57 23.61
N GLU A 196 -19.26 3.12 24.52
CA GLU A 196 -17.82 3.20 24.31
C GLU A 196 -17.17 1.82 24.21
N ARG A 197 -17.60 0.89 25.06
CA ARG A 197 -17.17 -0.52 24.99
C ARG A 197 -17.47 -1.14 23.63
N LEU A 198 -18.65 -0.87 23.06
CA LEU A 198 -19.04 -1.38 21.73
C LEU A 198 -18.09 -0.90 20.63
N VAL A 199 -17.75 0.40 20.63
CA VAL A 199 -16.84 0.97 19.62
C VAL A 199 -15.44 0.36 19.76
N ARG A 200 -14.90 0.29 20.98
CA ARG A 200 -13.58 -0.33 21.25
C ARG A 200 -13.52 -1.80 20.83
N HIS A 201 -14.56 -2.56 21.14
CA HIS A 201 -14.66 -3.97 20.75
C HIS A 201 -14.78 -4.12 19.23
N ALA A 202 -15.43 -3.19 18.54
CA ALA A 202 -15.47 -3.18 17.08
C ALA A 202 -14.08 -2.97 16.48
N VAL A 203 -13.26 -2.06 17.04
CA VAL A 203 -11.87 -1.86 16.62
C VAL A 203 -11.05 -3.15 16.79
N ILE A 204 -11.07 -3.75 17.99
CA ILE A 204 -10.32 -4.98 18.29
C ILE A 204 -10.76 -6.12 17.37
N ARG A 205 -12.08 -6.25 17.13
CA ARG A 205 -12.63 -7.27 16.22
C ARG A 205 -12.17 -7.08 14.78
N LEU A 206 -12.12 -5.84 14.29
CA LEU A 206 -11.63 -5.55 12.94
C LEU A 206 -10.14 -5.87 12.83
N ILE A 207 -9.33 -5.41 13.77
CA ILE A 207 -7.89 -5.75 13.83
C ILE A 207 -7.71 -7.27 13.80
N GLY A 208 -8.41 -8.01 14.67
CA GLY A 208 -8.34 -9.47 14.69
C GLY A 208 -8.79 -10.11 13.37
N ARG A 209 -9.83 -9.59 12.72
CA ARG A 209 -10.28 -10.08 11.41
C ARG A 209 -9.17 -9.95 10.36
N HIS A 210 -8.53 -8.79 10.27
CA HIS A 210 -7.48 -8.55 9.28
C HIS A 210 -6.19 -9.31 9.58
N LEU A 211 -5.89 -9.60 10.85
CA LEU A 211 -4.74 -10.40 11.25
C LEU A 211 -4.93 -11.91 11.08
N ARG A 212 -6.17 -12.39 10.94
CA ARG A 212 -6.48 -13.80 10.60
C ARG A 212 -6.37 -14.09 9.11
N LEU A 213 -6.31 -13.06 8.26
CA LEU A 213 -6.10 -13.24 6.83
C LEU A 213 -4.71 -13.81 6.54
N ALA A 214 -4.58 -14.51 5.42
CA ALA A 214 -3.29 -14.93 4.90
C ALA A 214 -2.37 -13.71 4.70
N ALA A 215 -1.05 -13.88 4.75
CA ALA A 215 -0.11 -12.75 4.65
C ALA A 215 -0.14 -12.10 3.26
N GLU A 216 -0.53 -12.86 2.26
CA GLU A 216 -0.58 -12.49 0.84
C GLU A 216 -1.90 -11.78 0.48
N ASP A 217 -2.89 -11.81 1.36
CA ASP A 217 -4.18 -11.16 1.13
C ASP A 217 -4.00 -9.63 1.08
N PRO A 218 -4.49 -8.94 0.03
CA PRO A 218 -4.45 -7.48 -0.07
C PRO A 218 -4.98 -6.72 1.17
N ALA A 219 -5.97 -7.26 1.87
CA ALA A 219 -6.58 -6.69 3.06
C ALA A 219 -5.95 -7.19 4.37
N SER A 220 -4.90 -8.03 4.29
CA SER A 220 -4.14 -8.48 5.45
C SER A 220 -3.46 -7.31 6.15
N TRP A 221 -3.55 -7.27 7.48
CA TRP A 221 -2.82 -6.29 8.30
C TRP A 221 -1.61 -6.92 8.99
N ARG A 222 -1.22 -8.12 8.56
CA ARG A 222 0.04 -8.74 8.95
C ARG A 222 1.20 -7.89 8.42
N GLY A 223 2.27 -7.74 9.20
CA GLY A 223 3.42 -6.89 8.86
C GLY A 223 3.40 -5.49 9.48
N PHE A 224 2.26 -5.04 10.00
CA PHE A 224 2.09 -3.70 10.58
C PHE A 224 2.36 -3.68 12.09
N ASP A 225 2.65 -2.48 12.60
CA ASP A 225 2.83 -2.22 14.02
C ASP A 225 1.47 -2.03 14.71
N PHE A 226 1.35 -2.56 15.92
CA PHE A 226 0.16 -2.45 16.76
C PHE A 226 0.54 -1.97 18.15
N ASP A 227 0.18 -0.72 18.47
CA ASP A 227 0.45 -0.12 19.77
C ASP A 227 -0.83 -0.01 20.61
N PHE A 228 -0.96 -0.92 21.57
CA PHE A 228 -1.99 -0.91 22.63
C PHE A 228 -1.42 -0.47 23.98
N THR A 229 -0.32 0.28 24.01
CA THR A 229 0.31 0.73 25.25
C THR A 229 -0.68 1.52 26.11
N GLY A 230 -0.86 1.05 27.36
CA GLY A 230 -1.77 1.63 28.34
C GLY A 230 -3.26 1.39 28.06
N ALA A 231 -3.61 0.60 27.03
CA ALA A 231 -5.00 0.33 26.70
C ALA A 231 -5.68 -0.53 27.78
N VAL A 232 -6.99 -0.34 27.94
CA VAL A 232 -7.83 -1.22 28.77
C VAL A 232 -8.62 -2.15 27.86
N LEU A 233 -8.37 -3.45 28.01
CA LEU A 233 -8.97 -4.55 27.27
C LEU A 233 -9.87 -5.35 28.22
N ASP A 234 -11.17 -5.01 28.23
CA ASP A 234 -12.21 -5.66 29.02
C ASP A 234 -13.00 -6.72 28.23
N GLY A 235 -12.45 -7.11 27.09
CA GLY A 235 -12.88 -8.20 26.24
C GLY A 235 -12.31 -8.09 24.83
N GLY A 236 -12.24 -9.20 24.12
CA GLY A 236 -11.75 -9.21 22.75
C GLY A 236 -11.38 -10.62 22.29
N ASP A 237 -11.47 -10.82 20.98
CA ASP A 237 -11.08 -12.07 20.35
C ASP A 237 -10.04 -11.79 19.26
N LEU A 238 -8.79 -12.13 19.59
CA LEU A 238 -7.62 -12.13 18.73
C LEU A 238 -7.07 -13.56 18.57
N SER A 239 -7.93 -14.58 18.78
CA SER A 239 -7.57 -15.96 18.50
C SER A 239 -7.18 -16.16 17.04
N ALA A 240 -6.18 -17.01 16.77
CA ALA A 240 -5.62 -17.25 15.45
C ALA A 240 -5.11 -16.00 14.69
N ALA A 241 -4.94 -14.86 15.37
CA ALA A 241 -4.37 -13.66 14.77
C ALA A 241 -2.86 -13.85 14.52
N GLY A 242 -2.39 -13.51 13.32
CA GLY A 242 -0.98 -13.54 12.95
C GLY A 242 -0.31 -12.19 13.12
N PHE A 243 0.38 -11.97 14.22
CA PHE A 243 1.22 -10.81 14.44
C PHE A 243 2.63 -11.07 13.89
N SER A 244 2.90 -10.65 12.65
CA SER A 244 4.19 -10.87 11.98
C SER A 244 4.82 -9.57 11.50
N GLY A 245 6.15 -9.51 11.40
CA GLY A 245 6.92 -8.42 10.77
C GLY A 245 7.02 -7.12 11.57
N GLY A 246 5.92 -6.68 12.20
CA GLY A 246 5.85 -5.45 12.98
C GLY A 246 6.12 -5.61 14.49
N ARG A 247 6.03 -4.50 15.20
CA ARG A 247 6.05 -4.34 16.66
C ARG A 247 4.65 -4.47 17.22
N VAL A 248 4.49 -5.27 18.27
CA VAL A 248 3.22 -5.40 19.01
C VAL A 248 3.44 -5.02 20.46
N SER A 249 2.80 -3.96 20.90
CA SER A 249 2.94 -3.43 22.26
C SER A 249 1.62 -3.51 23.01
N PHE A 250 1.63 -4.23 24.12
CA PHE A 250 0.62 -4.20 25.19
C PHE A 250 1.23 -3.65 26.48
N GLU A 251 2.30 -2.86 26.38
CA GLU A 251 2.98 -2.33 27.56
C GLU A 251 2.04 -1.53 28.44
N ARG A 252 2.04 -1.80 29.74
CA ARG A 252 1.15 -1.14 30.72
C ARG A 252 -0.34 -1.26 30.39
N ALA A 253 -0.74 -2.16 29.48
CA ALA A 253 -2.14 -2.44 29.20
C ALA A 253 -2.80 -3.16 30.38
N THR A 254 -4.10 -2.97 30.54
CA THR A 254 -4.90 -3.66 31.57
C THR A 254 -5.86 -4.64 30.90
N PHE A 255 -5.80 -5.91 31.31
CA PHE A 255 -6.71 -6.96 30.89
C PHE A 255 -7.69 -7.25 32.03
N GLY A 256 -8.98 -6.96 31.82
CA GLY A 256 -10.02 -6.99 32.87
C GLY A 256 -11.32 -7.69 32.48
N GLY A 257 -11.29 -8.52 31.44
CA GLY A 257 -12.43 -9.32 30.98
C GLY A 257 -11.96 -10.55 30.22
N ARG A 258 -12.81 -11.12 29.35
CA ARG A 258 -12.42 -12.27 28.52
C ARG A 258 -11.69 -11.84 27.25
N VAL A 259 -10.37 -12.04 27.22
CA VAL A 259 -9.53 -11.72 26.06
C VAL A 259 -8.84 -12.98 25.56
N SER A 260 -9.07 -13.37 24.32
CA SER A 260 -8.44 -14.56 23.74
C SER A 260 -7.39 -14.19 22.71
N PHE A 261 -6.21 -14.80 22.87
CA PHE A 261 -5.12 -14.94 21.92
C PHE A 261 -4.85 -16.42 21.62
N SER A 262 -5.83 -17.31 21.86
CA SER A 262 -5.66 -18.74 21.62
C SER A 262 -5.27 -19.00 20.16
N GLN A 263 -4.26 -19.83 19.93
CA GLN A 263 -3.70 -20.11 18.60
C GLN A 263 -3.17 -18.87 17.86
N ALA A 264 -3.03 -17.72 18.53
CA ALA A 264 -2.41 -16.55 17.91
C ALA A 264 -0.92 -16.82 17.67
N ARG A 265 -0.39 -16.21 16.61
CA ARG A 265 1.00 -16.38 16.21
C ARG A 265 1.73 -15.05 16.33
N PHE A 266 2.72 -15.01 17.19
CA PHE A 266 3.56 -13.85 17.46
C PHE A 266 4.95 -14.06 16.83
N ASP A 267 5.03 -13.77 15.53
CA ASP A 267 6.27 -13.81 14.73
C ASP A 267 6.87 -12.40 14.51
N GLY A 268 6.33 -11.38 15.20
CA GLY A 268 6.77 -10.00 15.09
C GLY A 268 8.21 -9.80 15.57
N ALA A 269 8.83 -8.70 15.17
CA ALA A 269 10.20 -8.38 15.59
C ALA A 269 10.30 -8.08 17.10
N TRP A 270 9.21 -7.60 17.71
CA TRP A 270 9.14 -7.34 19.15
C TRP A 270 7.69 -7.40 19.64
N VAL A 271 7.48 -8.16 20.72
CA VAL A 271 6.18 -8.31 21.37
C VAL A 271 6.35 -8.01 22.85
N SER A 272 5.72 -6.95 23.35
CA SER A 272 5.92 -6.49 24.73
C SER A 272 4.60 -6.44 25.48
N PHE A 273 4.55 -7.16 26.59
CA PHE A 273 3.54 -7.04 27.64
C PHE A 273 4.13 -6.37 28.88
N ALA A 274 5.27 -5.68 28.76
CA ALA A 274 5.99 -5.15 29.91
C ALA A 274 5.11 -4.21 30.75
N GLY A 275 5.07 -4.46 32.07
CA GLY A 275 4.24 -3.72 33.01
C GLY A 275 2.72 -3.89 32.82
N ALA A 276 2.26 -4.81 31.97
CA ALA A 276 0.83 -5.07 31.79
C ALA A 276 0.21 -5.66 33.07
N ARG A 277 -1.08 -5.39 33.27
CA ARG A 277 -1.86 -5.87 34.41
C ARG A 277 -2.92 -6.85 33.95
N PHE A 278 -2.86 -8.07 34.45
CA PHE A 278 -3.91 -9.06 34.34
C PHE A 278 -4.71 -9.06 35.65
N SER A 279 -5.98 -8.68 35.54
CA SER A 279 -6.92 -8.55 36.67
C SER A 279 -8.01 -9.63 36.57
N ASP A 280 -9.23 -9.39 37.09
CA ASP A 280 -10.28 -10.41 37.32
C ASP A 280 -10.92 -11.03 36.05
N GLY A 281 -10.24 -10.95 34.91
CA GLY A 281 -10.66 -11.53 33.64
C GLY A 281 -10.04 -12.90 33.32
N GLN A 282 -10.49 -13.49 32.22
CA GLN A 282 -9.87 -14.70 31.66
C GLN A 282 -9.08 -14.30 30.41
N VAL A 283 -7.76 -14.50 30.44
CA VAL A 283 -6.90 -14.26 29.27
C VAL A 283 -6.26 -15.57 28.81
N THR A 284 -6.48 -15.95 27.56
CA THR A 284 -5.98 -17.23 27.03
C THR A 284 -4.99 -17.01 25.89
N PHE A 285 -3.82 -17.60 26.01
CA PHE A 285 -2.78 -17.76 25.00
C PHE A 285 -2.63 -19.23 24.61
N ASP A 286 -3.66 -20.05 24.86
CA ASP A 286 -3.60 -21.50 24.66
C ASP A 286 -3.24 -21.85 23.22
N GLY A 287 -2.20 -22.67 23.06
CA GLY A 287 -1.64 -23.03 21.75
C GLY A 287 -1.06 -21.86 20.95
N ALA A 288 -0.89 -20.68 21.53
CA ALA A 288 -0.23 -19.57 20.85
C ALA A 288 1.26 -19.88 20.61
N THR A 289 1.81 -19.33 19.53
CA THR A 289 3.24 -19.48 19.20
C THR A 289 3.94 -18.15 19.34
N PHE A 290 5.10 -18.16 19.99
CA PHE A 290 5.97 -17.03 20.24
C PHE A 290 7.35 -17.33 19.63
N GLY A 291 7.42 -17.26 18.30
CA GLY A 291 8.60 -17.69 17.52
C GLY A 291 9.36 -16.56 16.84
N GLY A 292 8.88 -15.33 16.95
CA GLY A 292 9.52 -14.16 16.36
C GLY A 292 10.72 -13.63 17.16
N GLY A 293 10.82 -12.31 17.21
CA GLY A 293 11.86 -11.61 17.95
C GLY A 293 11.63 -11.61 19.47
N ARG A 294 12.03 -10.54 20.15
CA ARG A 294 12.01 -10.50 21.62
C ARG A 294 10.57 -10.46 22.14
N VAL A 295 10.23 -11.37 23.04
CA VAL A 295 8.97 -11.38 23.81
C VAL A 295 9.27 -11.02 25.26
N SER A 296 8.55 -10.03 25.82
CA SER A 296 8.75 -9.59 27.20
C SER A 296 7.43 -9.52 27.97
N PHE A 297 7.44 -10.08 29.17
CA PHE A 297 6.42 -9.95 30.23
C PHE A 297 7.03 -9.30 31.48
N GLU A 298 8.13 -8.55 31.32
CA GLU A 298 8.85 -7.91 32.43
C GLU A 298 7.94 -7.00 33.24
N GLY A 299 7.98 -7.11 34.57
CA GLY A 299 7.18 -6.27 35.47
C GLY A 299 5.66 -6.47 35.37
N THR A 300 5.18 -7.50 34.69
CA THR A 300 3.74 -7.79 34.61
C THR A 300 3.15 -8.09 35.97
N THR A 301 1.88 -7.74 36.19
CA THR A 301 1.18 -8.06 37.44
C THR A 301 -0.02 -8.93 37.14
N PHE A 302 -0.02 -10.14 37.69
CA PHE A 302 -1.15 -11.07 37.73
C PHE A 302 -1.79 -10.93 39.11
N SER A 303 -2.96 -10.28 39.17
CA SER A 303 -3.59 -9.86 40.42
C SER A 303 -4.94 -10.51 40.71
N GLY A 304 -5.45 -11.29 39.77
CA GLY A 304 -6.75 -11.96 39.80
C GLY A 304 -7.03 -12.66 38.47
N GLY A 305 -8.13 -13.39 38.38
CA GLY A 305 -8.54 -14.06 37.14
C GLY A 305 -7.73 -15.31 36.76
N ARG A 306 -7.81 -15.72 35.50
CA ARG A 306 -7.07 -16.87 34.95
C ARG A 306 -6.32 -16.43 33.70
N VAL A 307 -5.00 -16.59 33.69
CA VAL A 307 -4.17 -16.45 32.50
C VAL A 307 -3.65 -17.82 32.12
N SER A 308 -3.95 -18.28 30.91
CA SER A 308 -3.53 -19.60 30.45
C SER A 308 -2.61 -19.45 29.24
N PHE A 309 -1.47 -20.12 29.29
CA PHE A 309 -0.50 -20.30 28.20
C PHE A 309 -0.42 -21.79 27.85
N ASP A 310 -1.49 -22.54 28.10
CA ASP A 310 -1.47 -23.98 28.00
C ASP A 310 -1.18 -24.44 26.57
N GLY A 311 -0.18 -25.31 26.42
CA GLY A 311 0.26 -25.76 25.10
C GLY A 311 0.87 -24.67 24.22
N ALA A 312 1.16 -23.47 24.75
CA ALA A 312 1.87 -22.44 24.01
C ALA A 312 3.30 -22.89 23.67
N VAL A 313 3.81 -22.39 22.54
CA VAL A 313 5.16 -22.72 22.04
C VAL A 313 6.01 -21.46 22.03
N PHE A 314 7.19 -21.54 22.64
CA PHE A 314 8.19 -20.49 22.71
C PHE A 314 9.48 -20.98 22.05
N ASP A 315 9.57 -20.80 20.73
CA ASP A 315 10.64 -21.27 19.84
C ASP A 315 11.57 -20.13 19.36
N GLY A 316 11.37 -18.91 19.85
CA GLY A 316 12.18 -17.73 19.55
C GLY A 316 13.24 -17.40 20.62
N MET A 317 13.50 -16.10 20.79
CA MET A 317 14.40 -15.60 21.84
C MET A 317 13.84 -15.90 23.25
N PRO A 318 14.70 -15.99 24.29
CA PRO A 318 14.25 -16.25 25.65
C PRO A 318 13.21 -15.24 26.10
N VAL A 319 12.06 -15.74 26.57
CA VAL A 319 10.99 -14.90 27.11
C VAL A 319 11.32 -14.48 28.54
N SER A 320 11.20 -13.19 28.82
CA SER A 320 11.49 -12.63 30.14
C SER A 320 10.21 -12.38 30.93
N PHE A 321 10.16 -12.90 32.16
CA PHE A 321 9.17 -12.63 33.20
C PHE A 321 9.83 -11.99 34.43
N GLU A 322 11.01 -11.39 34.28
CA GLU A 322 11.70 -10.70 35.38
C GLU A 322 10.84 -9.57 35.95
N GLY A 323 10.77 -9.47 37.28
CA GLY A 323 9.90 -8.54 37.99
C GLY A 323 8.41 -8.84 37.90
N ALA A 324 7.98 -9.95 37.28
CA ALA A 324 6.57 -10.31 37.20
C ALA A 324 6.03 -10.70 38.59
N ALA A 325 4.89 -10.11 38.97
CA ALA A 325 4.25 -10.33 40.25
C ALA A 325 3.02 -11.22 40.12
N PHE A 326 3.02 -12.37 40.79
CA PHE A 326 1.91 -13.32 40.88
C PHE A 326 1.24 -13.15 42.24
N ARG A 327 0.21 -12.31 42.31
CA ARG A 327 -0.44 -11.84 43.56
C ARG A 327 -1.87 -12.34 43.75
N GLY A 328 -2.36 -13.22 42.88
CA GLY A 328 -3.70 -13.79 42.90
C GLY A 328 -4.15 -14.26 41.52
N GLY A 329 -5.13 -15.17 41.49
CA GLY A 329 -5.53 -15.86 40.26
C GLY A 329 -4.63 -17.02 39.89
N GLU A 330 -4.86 -17.62 38.72
CA GLU A 330 -4.08 -18.75 38.20
C GLU A 330 -3.36 -18.32 36.92
N VAL A 331 -2.06 -18.58 36.84
CA VAL A 331 -1.26 -18.46 35.62
C VAL A 331 -0.74 -19.85 35.25
N SER A 332 -1.31 -20.43 34.21
CA SER A 332 -0.99 -21.78 33.77
C SER A 332 -0.07 -21.78 32.56
N PHE A 333 0.97 -22.61 32.59
CA PHE A 333 1.84 -22.95 31.47
C PHE A 333 1.82 -24.47 31.23
N GLU A 334 0.74 -25.16 31.59
CA GLU A 334 0.67 -26.61 31.43
C GLU A 334 0.85 -27.00 29.95
N ARG A 335 1.72 -27.99 29.70
CA ARG A 335 2.07 -28.46 28.35
C ARG A 335 2.72 -27.39 27.45
N ALA A 336 3.08 -26.22 27.97
CA ALA A 336 3.86 -25.24 27.23
C ALA A 336 5.25 -25.80 26.88
N ARG A 337 5.76 -25.43 25.71
CA ARG A 337 7.06 -25.87 25.19
C ARG A 337 7.99 -24.68 25.03
N TRP A 338 9.24 -24.85 25.44
CA TRP A 338 10.26 -23.81 25.43
C TRP A 338 11.53 -24.36 24.81
N ASP A 339 12.04 -23.73 23.76
CA ASP A 339 13.36 -24.06 23.20
C ASP A 339 14.46 -23.53 24.12
N VAL A 340 14.26 -22.34 24.69
CA VAL A 340 15.07 -21.78 25.76
C VAL A 340 14.19 -21.51 26.98
N PRO A 341 14.58 -21.96 28.19
CA PRO A 341 13.80 -21.71 29.39
C PRO A 341 13.51 -20.22 29.60
N PRO A 342 12.28 -19.87 30.02
CA PRO A 342 11.93 -18.48 30.34
C PRO A 342 12.72 -17.99 31.56
N LYS A 343 12.96 -16.68 31.61
CA LYS A 343 13.63 -16.04 32.76
C LYS A 343 12.59 -15.60 33.78
N PHE A 344 12.67 -16.13 34.98
CA PHE A 344 11.91 -15.68 36.15
C PHE A 344 12.86 -15.12 37.21
N ASP A 345 12.30 -14.31 38.12
CA ASP A 345 13.01 -13.94 39.34
C ASP A 345 13.32 -15.16 40.21
N GLN A 346 14.32 -15.05 41.07
CA GLN A 346 14.56 -16.06 42.10
C GLN A 346 13.44 -16.01 43.15
N TRP A 347 12.79 -17.15 43.39
CA TRP A 347 11.71 -17.24 44.36
C TRP A 347 12.22 -17.58 45.77
N PRO A 348 11.60 -17.03 46.81
CA PRO A 348 11.80 -17.50 48.18
C PRO A 348 11.54 -19.02 48.23
N ASP A 349 12.48 -19.77 48.80
CA ASP A 349 12.45 -21.24 48.92
C ASP A 349 12.58 -22.03 47.59
N GLY A 350 12.88 -21.36 46.48
CA GLY A 350 13.11 -22.01 45.17
C GLY A 350 11.87 -22.64 44.53
N ARG A 351 10.67 -22.29 45.02
CA ARG A 351 9.39 -22.79 44.51
C ARG A 351 8.60 -21.68 43.82
N PRO A 352 7.84 -21.99 42.76
CA PRO A 352 6.99 -20.99 42.11
C PRO A 352 5.96 -20.42 43.11
N PRO A 353 5.59 -19.13 42.97
CA PRO A 353 4.49 -18.54 43.72
C PRO A 353 3.20 -19.33 43.55
N GLU A 354 2.31 -19.24 44.55
CA GLU A 354 0.98 -19.83 44.48
C GLU A 354 0.23 -19.31 43.24
N GLY A 355 -0.46 -20.22 42.54
CA GLY A 355 -1.19 -19.92 41.31
C GLY A 355 -0.35 -19.96 40.04
N LEU A 356 0.99 -20.01 40.10
CA LEU A 356 1.85 -20.23 38.93
C LEU A 356 2.05 -21.73 38.67
N LEU A 357 1.43 -22.26 37.61
CA LEU A 357 1.55 -23.66 37.20
C LEU A 357 2.55 -23.76 36.04
N LEU A 358 3.65 -24.47 36.25
CA LEU A 358 4.69 -24.70 35.24
C LEU A 358 4.53 -26.09 34.60
N PRO A 359 5.06 -26.34 33.39
CA PRO A 359 5.05 -27.68 32.81
C PRO A 359 5.75 -28.69 33.74
N ALA A 360 5.25 -29.92 33.77
CA ALA A 360 5.97 -31.04 34.38
C ALA A 360 7.29 -31.24 33.60
N GLY A 361 8.41 -31.18 34.33
CA GLY A 361 9.77 -31.29 33.80
C GLY A 361 10.17 -32.69 33.34
#